data_AF-A0A089I7U7-F1
#
_entry.id   AF-A0A089I7U7-F1
#
_cell.length_a   1.000
_cell.length_b   1.000
_cell.length_c   1.000
_cell.angle_alpha   90.00
_cell.angle_beta   90.00
_cell.angle_gamma   90.00
#
_symmetry.space_group_name_H-M   'P 1'
#
loop_
_entity.id
_entity.type
_entity.pdbx_description
1 polymer ?
#
loop_
_entity_poly.entity_id
_entity_poly.type
_entity_poly.pdbx_seq_one_letter_code
_entity_poly.pdbx_strand_id
1 'polypeptide(L)'
;MLRTEELSLARQMDLVFKELQEELSGLSSGTVFVQIRNNVIGKFGIRHNPLSGRSGVFKEEQEGLNSGQLSSFRLMALESLKYKRRWTHGEISYEFAVRQGMVVVDAILESNYNMANLMIRYPRNSADNSDQNYG
;
A
#
# COMPACT_ATOMS: atom_id res chain seq x y z
N MET A 1 -25.52 14.48 9.89
CA MET A 1 -24.26 13.77 9.53
C MET A 1 -24.64 12.45 8.92
N LEU A 2 -24.53 12.32 7.60
CA LEU A 2 -24.67 11.03 6.92
C LEU A 2 -23.55 10.14 7.44
N ARG A 3 -23.91 9.02 8.08
CA ARG A 3 -22.97 7.93 8.36
C ARG A 3 -22.60 7.36 6.99
N THR A 4 -21.52 7.87 6.41
CA THR A 4 -20.91 7.30 5.21
C THR A 4 -20.64 5.84 5.52
N GLU A 5 -21.33 4.93 4.84
CA GLU A 5 -20.96 3.51 4.86
C GLU A 5 -19.46 3.46 4.51
N GLU A 6 -18.63 3.01 5.45
CA GLU A 6 -17.20 2.89 5.21
C GLU A 6 -17.03 1.95 4.02
N LEU A 7 -16.57 2.49 2.89
CA LEU A 7 -16.37 1.73 1.67
C LEU A 7 -15.49 0.51 1.96
N SER A 8 -15.81 -0.63 1.38
CA SER A 8 -14.94 -1.81 1.48
C SER A 8 -13.54 -1.49 0.96
N LEU A 9 -12.50 -2.12 1.52
CA LEU A 9 -11.12 -1.90 1.09
C LEU A 9 -10.93 -2.20 -0.42
N ALA A 10 -11.67 -3.18 -0.95
CA ALA A 10 -11.70 -3.47 -2.39
C ALA A 10 -12.23 -2.28 -3.19
N ARG A 11 -13.32 -1.65 -2.73
CA ARG A 11 -13.88 -0.46 -3.41
C ARG A 11 -12.95 0.74 -3.31
N GLN A 12 -12.26 0.92 -2.19
CA GLN A 12 -11.25 1.96 -2.06
C GLN A 12 -10.07 1.72 -3.02
N MET A 13 -9.64 0.47 -3.19
CA MET A 13 -8.60 0.11 -4.16
C MET A 13 -9.03 0.42 -5.61
N ASP A 14 -10.29 0.18 -5.99
CA ASP A 14 -10.81 0.61 -7.30
C ASP A 14 -10.67 2.12 -7.52
N LEU A 15 -10.95 2.92 -6.48
CA LEU A 15 -10.82 4.38 -6.54
C LEU A 15 -9.36 4.81 -6.68
N VAL A 16 -8.43 4.14 -6.00
CA VAL A 16 -6.99 4.36 -6.17
C VAL A 16 -6.58 4.15 -7.63
N PHE A 17 -6.95 3.03 -8.25
CA PHE A 17 -6.59 2.76 -9.64
C PHE A 17 -7.27 3.70 -10.65
N LYS A 18 -8.46 4.22 -10.32
CA LYS A 18 -9.11 5.24 -11.14
C LYS A 18 -8.34 6.56 -11.10
N GLU A 19 -7.88 6.96 -9.92
CA GLU A 19 -7.10 8.19 -9.73
C GLU A 19 -5.73 8.09 -10.41
N LEU A 20 -5.05 6.96 -10.25
CA LEU A 20 -3.71 6.73 -10.81
C LEU A 20 -3.70 6.41 -12.32
N GLN A 21 -4.86 6.38 -12.98
CA GLN A 21 -4.97 5.91 -14.36
C GLN A 21 -4.11 6.73 -15.34
N GLU A 22 -4.14 8.06 -15.22
CA GLU A 22 -3.37 8.95 -16.09
C GLU A 22 -1.87 8.76 -15.89
N GLU A 23 -1.41 8.76 -14.63
CA GLU A 23 0.01 8.59 -14.30
C GLU A 23 0.53 7.21 -14.73
N LEU A 24 -0.24 6.13 -14.52
CA LEU A 24 0.11 4.77 -14.95
C LEU A 24 0.16 4.63 -16.48
N SER A 25 -0.61 5.43 -17.22
CA SER A 25 -0.56 5.43 -18.69
C SER A 25 0.75 6.00 -19.24
N GLY A 26 1.51 6.74 -18.42
CA GLY A 26 2.86 7.23 -18.73
C GLY A 26 4.01 6.39 -18.17
N LEU A 27 3.72 5.27 -17.47
CA LEU A 27 4.75 4.46 -16.82
C LEU A 27 4.72 3.00 -17.27
N SER A 28 5.86 2.54 -17.78
CA SER A 28 6.07 1.13 -18.13
C SER A 28 6.46 0.29 -16.91
N SER A 29 6.96 0.91 -15.84
CA SER A 29 7.42 0.24 -14.62
C SER A 29 7.48 1.19 -13.42
N GLY A 30 7.40 0.63 -12.21
CA GLY A 30 7.49 1.39 -10.97
C GLY A 30 6.88 0.65 -9.79
N THR A 31 6.57 1.38 -8.71
CA THR A 31 5.88 0.81 -7.54
C THR A 31 4.65 1.63 -7.20
N VAL A 32 3.46 1.01 -7.22
CA VAL A 32 2.26 1.60 -6.62
C VAL A 32 2.25 1.26 -5.14
N PHE A 33 2.13 2.23 -4.24
CA PHE A 33 2.01 1.96 -2.80
C PHE A 33 0.69 2.47 -2.24
N VAL A 34 0.18 1.79 -1.23
CA VAL A 34 -1.12 2.08 -0.59
C VAL A 34 -0.98 1.91 0.93
N GLN A 35 -1.25 2.98 1.68
CA GLN A 35 -1.18 3.01 3.14
C GLN A 35 -2.57 2.91 3.74
N ILE A 36 -2.76 1.92 4.59
CA ILE A 36 -4.03 1.54 5.18
C ILE A 36 -3.98 1.76 6.69
N ARG A 37 -5.02 2.41 7.24
CA ARG A 37 -5.24 2.60 8.67
C ARG A 37 -6.71 2.33 8.98
N ASN A 38 -7.00 1.45 9.94
CA ASN A 38 -8.37 1.02 10.26
C ASN A 38 -9.17 0.54 9.03
N ASN A 39 -8.53 -0.19 8.10
CA ASN A 39 -9.12 -0.61 6.82
C ASN A 39 -9.54 0.55 5.87
N VAL A 40 -9.05 1.76 6.14
CA VAL A 40 -9.21 2.92 5.25
C VAL A 40 -7.87 3.26 4.61
N ILE A 41 -7.85 3.40 3.29
CA ILE A 41 -6.71 3.89 2.52
C ILE A 41 -6.60 5.39 2.78
N GLY A 42 -5.53 5.80 3.47
CA GLY A 42 -5.28 7.21 3.80
C GLY A 42 -4.31 7.89 2.84
N LYS A 43 -3.41 7.13 2.22
CA LYS A 43 -2.40 7.64 1.29
C LYS A 43 -2.04 6.58 0.27
N PHE A 44 -1.81 7.00 -0.97
CA PHE A 44 -1.34 6.14 -2.04
C PHE A 44 -0.53 6.97 -3.04
N GLY A 45 0.14 6.32 -3.97
CA GLY A 45 0.85 6.99 -5.05
C GLY A 45 1.77 6.04 -5.81
N ILE A 46 2.57 6.60 -6.71
CA ILE A 46 3.53 5.87 -7.53
C ILE A 46 4.95 6.31 -7.17
N ARG A 47 5.85 5.35 -7.04
CA ARG A 47 7.29 5.55 -7.00
C ARG A 47 7.83 5.14 -8.37
N HIS A 48 8.40 6.10 -9.09
CA HIS A 48 9.05 5.86 -10.36
C HIS A 48 10.35 5.08 -10.15
N ASN A 49 10.71 4.26 -11.13
CA ASN A 49 12.07 3.73 -11.20
C ASN A 49 13.06 4.88 -11.42
N PRO A 50 14.35 4.70 -11.04
CA PRO A 50 15.37 5.73 -11.24
C PRO A 50 15.36 6.23 -12.68
N LEU A 51 15.18 7.55 -12.87
CA LEU A 51 15.15 8.15 -14.19
C LEU A 51 16.52 7.98 -14.85
N SER A 52 16.56 7.28 -15.98
CA SER A 52 17.78 7.09 -16.76
C SER A 52 18.08 8.35 -17.56
N GLY A 53 18.87 9.26 -16.98
CA GLY A 53 19.38 10.45 -17.67
C GLY A 53 20.70 10.18 -18.39
N ARG A 54 20.82 10.60 -19.66
CA ARG A 54 22.12 10.70 -20.35
C ARG A 54 22.37 12.16 -20.72
N SER A 55 23.57 12.65 -20.41
CA SER A 55 24.03 14.00 -20.77
C SER A 55 23.13 15.14 -20.28
N GLY A 56 22.65 15.07 -19.04
CA GLY A 56 21.87 16.15 -18.41
C GLY A 56 20.41 16.25 -18.83
N VAL A 57 19.92 15.31 -19.65
CA VAL A 57 18.52 15.24 -20.07
C VAL A 57 17.89 13.97 -19.52
N PHE A 58 16.76 14.12 -18.80
CA PHE A 58 15.86 13.02 -18.49
C PHE A 58 14.94 12.83 -19.70
N LYS A 59 14.92 11.63 -20.28
CA LYS A 59 13.90 11.28 -21.25
C LYS A 59 12.70 10.72 -20.49
N GLU A 60 11.54 11.34 -20.69
CA GLU A 60 10.27 10.69 -20.34
C GLU A 60 10.07 9.48 -21.25
N GLU A 61 9.71 8.34 -20.66
CA GLU A 61 9.20 7.20 -21.42
C GLU A 61 7.80 7.58 -21.94
N GLN A 62 7.62 7.55 -23.26
CA GLN A 62 6.39 8.05 -23.89
C GLN A 62 5.21 7.05 -23.82
N GLU A 63 5.45 5.81 -23.40
CA GLU A 63 4.44 4.75 -23.39
C GLU A 63 4.46 4.00 -22.07
N GLY A 64 3.34 4.06 -21.33
CA GLY A 64 3.11 3.29 -20.12
C GLY A 64 2.07 2.19 -20.29
N LEU A 65 1.30 1.94 -19.23
CA LEU A 65 0.28 0.90 -19.24
C LEU A 65 -0.88 1.26 -20.17
N ASN A 66 -1.20 0.36 -21.11
CA ASN A 66 -2.43 0.47 -21.87
C ASN A 66 -3.65 0.07 -21.02
N SER A 67 -4.87 0.35 -21.49
CA SER A 67 -6.12 0.07 -20.76
C SER A 67 -6.28 -1.40 -20.34
N GLY A 68 -5.81 -2.34 -21.17
CA GLY A 68 -5.88 -3.77 -20.86
C GLY A 68 -4.91 -4.17 -19.74
N GLN A 69 -3.69 -3.65 -19.79
CA GLN A 69 -2.68 -3.83 -18.75
C GLN A 69 -3.10 -3.17 -17.43
N LEU A 70 -3.63 -1.94 -17.48
CA LEU A 70 -4.17 -1.25 -16.30
C LEU A 70 -5.32 -2.04 -15.65
N SER A 71 -6.24 -2.58 -16.46
CA SER A 71 -7.34 -3.42 -15.95
C SER A 71 -6.81 -4.71 -15.32
N SER A 72 -5.80 -5.34 -15.92
CA SER A 72 -5.15 -6.54 -15.39
C SER A 72 -4.44 -6.26 -14.06
N PHE A 73 -3.72 -5.14 -13.97
CA PHE A 73 -3.08 -4.68 -12.75
C PHE A 73 -4.12 -4.43 -11.63
N ARG A 74 -5.21 -3.72 -11.93
CA ARG A 74 -6.31 -3.51 -10.97
C ARG A 74 -6.85 -4.84 -10.43
N LEU A 75 -7.10 -5.82 -11.29
CA LEU A 75 -7.61 -7.13 -10.89
C LEU A 75 -6.62 -7.89 -9.98
N MET A 76 -5.33 -7.87 -10.31
CA MET A 76 -4.28 -8.47 -9.46
C MET A 76 -4.20 -7.77 -8.09
N ALA A 77 -4.31 -6.44 -8.05
CA ALA A 77 -4.32 -5.70 -6.79
C ALA A 77 -5.53 -6.07 -5.92
N LEU A 78 -6.73 -6.19 -6.50
CA LEU A 78 -7.92 -6.64 -5.78
C LEU A 78 -7.79 -8.08 -5.28
N GLU A 79 -7.21 -8.97 -6.09
CA GLU A 79 -6.95 -10.34 -5.68
C GLU A 79 -5.96 -10.44 -4.52
N SER A 80 -4.93 -9.60 -4.52
CA SER A 80 -3.92 -9.56 -3.45
C SER A 80 -4.53 -9.32 -2.07
N LEU A 81 -5.67 -8.61 -1.99
CA LEU A 81 -6.37 -8.33 -0.74
C LEU A 81 -6.84 -9.61 -0.03
N LYS A 82 -7.06 -10.72 -0.76
CA LYS A 82 -7.41 -12.03 -0.17
C LYS A 82 -6.29 -12.59 0.73
N TYR A 83 -5.05 -12.17 0.50
CA TYR A 83 -3.88 -12.62 1.27
C TYR A 83 -3.63 -11.78 2.54
N LYS A 84 -4.43 -10.73 2.78
CA LYS A 84 -4.39 -9.91 3.99
C LYS A 84 -4.84 -10.72 5.21
N ARG A 85 -3.94 -10.95 6.18
CA ARG A 85 -4.23 -11.77 7.38
C ARG A 85 -4.42 -10.92 8.63
N ARG A 86 -5.67 -10.65 9.01
CA ARG A 86 -6.10 -10.10 10.31
C ARG A 86 -5.52 -8.74 10.73
N TRP A 87 -4.75 -8.05 9.89
CA TRP A 87 -4.29 -6.69 10.17
C TRP A 87 -5.26 -5.65 9.61
N THR A 88 -5.31 -4.47 10.22
CA THR A 88 -6.13 -3.33 9.77
C THR A 88 -5.30 -2.09 9.46
N HIS A 89 -3.99 -2.17 9.72
CA HIS A 89 -2.99 -1.13 9.49
C HIS A 89 -1.80 -1.74 8.76
N GLY A 90 -1.31 -1.06 7.74
CA GLY A 90 -0.23 -1.60 6.92
C GLY A 90 0.02 -0.80 5.66
N GLU A 91 0.96 -1.28 4.87
CA GLU A 91 1.23 -0.81 3.52
C GLU A 91 1.11 -2.00 2.55
N ILE A 92 0.56 -1.75 1.37
CA ILE A 92 0.65 -2.67 0.25
C ILE A 92 1.45 -1.97 -0.84
N SER A 93 2.50 -2.62 -1.32
CA SER A 93 3.32 -2.14 -2.43
C SER A 93 3.20 -3.11 -3.59
N TYR A 94 2.99 -2.59 -4.79
CA TYR A 94 2.92 -3.34 -6.03
C TYR A 94 4.05 -2.89 -6.95
N GLU A 95 5.09 -3.70 -7.07
CA GLU A 95 6.13 -3.49 -8.07
C GLU A 95 5.60 -4.00 -9.41
N PHE A 96 5.64 -3.17 -10.45
CA PHE A 96 5.12 -3.53 -11.76
C PHE A 96 6.12 -3.20 -12.86
N ALA A 97 6.05 -3.98 -13.94
CA ALA A 97 6.77 -3.70 -15.18
C ALA A 97 6.04 -4.30 -16.39
N VAL A 98 6.12 -3.65 -17.54
CA VAL A 98 5.70 -4.21 -18.82
C VAL A 98 6.83 -5.07 -19.38
N ARG A 99 6.58 -6.36 -19.58
CA ARG A 99 7.49 -7.31 -20.22
C ARG A 99 6.77 -8.00 -21.36
N GLN A 100 7.36 -7.95 -22.56
CA GLN A 100 6.78 -8.58 -23.76
C GLN A 100 5.30 -8.21 -24.01
N GLY A 101 4.93 -6.96 -23.72
CA GLY A 101 3.55 -6.46 -23.87
C GLY A 101 2.57 -6.88 -22.77
N MET A 102 3.02 -7.61 -21.75
CA MET A 102 2.21 -7.98 -20.58
C MET A 102 2.68 -7.23 -19.33
N VAL A 103 1.74 -6.87 -18.46
CA VAL A 103 2.09 -6.31 -17.14
C VAL A 103 2.41 -7.46 -16.19
N VAL A 104 3.57 -7.40 -15.55
CA VAL A 104 3.99 -8.28 -14.45
C VAL A 104 3.92 -7.47 -13.17
N VAL A 105 3.35 -8.05 -12.11
CA VAL A 105 3.14 -7.37 -10.82
C VAL A 105 3.54 -8.28 -9.67
N ASP A 106 4.40 -7.78 -8.80
CA ASP A 106 4.75 -8.40 -7.53
C ASP A 106 4.16 -7.57 -6.39
N ALA A 107 3.54 -8.23 -5.40
CA ALA A 107 2.86 -7.56 -4.29
C ALA A 107 3.55 -7.85 -2.95
N ILE A 108 3.83 -6.80 -2.19
CA ILE A 108 4.34 -6.86 -0.81
C ILE A 108 3.24 -6.33 0.10
N LEU A 109 2.82 -7.14 1.08
CA LEU A 109 1.84 -6.77 2.08
C LEU A 109 2.53 -6.67 3.44
N GLU A 110 2.67 -5.45 3.96
CA GLU A 110 3.29 -5.18 5.24
C GLU A 110 2.23 -4.80 6.28
N SER A 111 2.20 -5.53 7.40
CA SER A 111 1.33 -5.20 8.53
C SER A 111 2.06 -4.32 9.55
N ASN A 112 1.46 -3.19 9.92
CA ASN A 112 2.06 -2.22 10.82
C ASN A 112 1.40 -2.22 12.20
N TYR A 113 2.18 -2.56 13.23
CA TYR A 113 1.72 -2.57 14.62
C TYR A 113 2.41 -1.46 15.42
N ASN A 114 1.61 -0.56 15.99
CA ASN A 114 2.14 0.46 16.89
C ASN A 114 2.20 -0.08 18.32
N MET A 115 3.40 -0.20 18.87
CA MET A 115 3.63 -0.72 20.23
C MET A 115 2.93 0.12 21.31
N ALA A 116 2.76 1.43 21.12
CA ALA A 116 2.01 2.28 22.05
C ALA A 116 0.55 1.82 22.19
N ASN A 117 -0.07 1.36 21.09
CA ASN A 117 -1.44 0.85 21.11
C ASN A 117 -1.57 -0.53 21.76
N LEU A 118 -0.47 -1.29 21.86
CA LEU A 118 -0.43 -2.57 22.56
C LEU A 118 -0.20 -2.37 24.06
N MET A 119 0.67 -1.44 24.44
CA MET A 119 0.98 -1.13 25.84
C MET A 119 -0.21 -0.55 26.62
N ILE A 120 -1.14 0.15 25.96
CA ILE A 120 -2.40 0.61 26.60
C ILE A 120 -3.27 -0.57 27.05
N ARG A 121 -3.17 -1.73 26.39
CA ARG A 121 -3.97 -2.92 26.71
C ARG A 121 -3.28 -3.91 27.65
N TYR A 122 -2.00 -3.73 27.94
CA TYR A 122 -1.34 -4.44 29.02
C TYR A 122 -1.52 -3.62 30.30
N PRO A 123 -2.43 -3.99 31.22
CA PRO A 123 -2.34 -3.45 32.56
C PRO A 123 -0.94 -3.80 33.06
N ARG A 124 -0.16 -2.78 33.43
CA ARG A 124 0.97 -3.02 34.33
C ARG A 124 0.36 -3.62 35.58
N ASN A 125 0.43 -4.94 35.73
CA ASN A 125 0.42 -5.50 37.07
C ASN A 125 1.66 -4.92 37.71
N SER A 126 1.45 -3.86 38.48
CA SER A 126 2.41 -3.35 39.45
C SER A 126 2.78 -4.55 40.31
N ALA A 127 3.90 -5.19 40.00
CA ALA A 127 4.65 -5.98 40.94
C ALA A 127 5.21 -4.98 41.96
N ASP A 128 4.34 -4.50 42.83
CA ASP A 128 4.64 -3.72 44.01
C ASP A 128 4.56 -4.69 45.18
N ASN A 129 5.53 -5.62 45.22
CA ASN A 129 5.68 -6.57 46.33
C ASN A 129 7.04 -7.26 46.29
N SER A 130 8.12 -6.51 46.55
CA SER A 130 9.34 -7.03 47.20
C SER A 130 10.39 -5.94 47.29
N ASP A 131 10.21 -4.98 48.20
CA ASP A 131 11.32 -4.25 48.81
C ASP A 131 10.80 -3.52 50.05
N GLN A 132 10.60 -4.30 51.13
CA GLN A 132 10.57 -3.78 52.49
C GLN A 132 10.86 -4.93 53.46
N ASN A 133 12.12 -5.35 53.45
CA ASN A 133 12.78 -5.99 54.58
C ASN A 133 13.97 -5.09 54.92
N TYR A 134 13.92 -4.40 56.08
CA TYR A 134 15.02 -4.00 56.98
C TYR A 134 14.48 -2.93 57.95
N GLY A 135 14.25 -3.34 59.20
CA GLY A 135 13.81 -2.50 60.32
C GLY A 135 13.32 -3.33 61.48
#